data_AF-A0A1G3KM45-F1
#
_entry.id   AF-A0A1G3KM45-F1
#
_cell.length_a   1.000
_cell.length_b   1.000
_cell.length_c   1.000
_cell.angle_alpha   90.00
_cell.angle_beta   90.00
_cell.angle_gamma   90.00
#
_symmetry.space_group_name_H-M   'P 1'
#
loop_
_entity.id
_entity.type
_entity.pdbx_description
1 polymer ?
#
loop_
_entity_poly.entity_id
_entity_poly.type
_entity_poly.pdbx_seq_one_letter_code
_entity_poly.pdbx_strand_id
1 'polypeptide(L)'
;MGMFNNMDVGGGLSDFWAYIREPRPHRWAVWGVALALTWLVFTGVEKYLIPYEAPKEQIIYFENWTADRSAQDIRADWVARARETTLHNAQKRAEYQRFADSLGIEYDSEEADRVTRETLGEEAAAAAKKKPEPVQIRSTLAERAARGARPKAAD
;
A
#
# COMPACT_ATOMS: atom_id res chain seq x y z
N MET A 1 49.90 -27.90 22.03
CA MET A 1 48.88 -27.02 22.65
C MET A 1 49.60 -26.02 23.53
N GLY A 2 49.66 -24.73 23.14
CA GLY A 2 50.43 -23.73 23.91
C GLY A 2 50.52 -22.33 23.29
N MET A 3 49.79 -22.03 22.22
CA MET A 3 49.89 -20.74 21.52
C MET A 3 49.10 -19.61 22.19
N PHE A 4 48.20 -19.93 23.12
CA PHE A 4 47.31 -18.95 23.78
C PHE A 4 47.72 -18.60 25.22
N ASN A 5 48.78 -19.20 25.78
CA ASN A 5 49.16 -19.00 27.19
C ASN A 5 49.93 -17.70 27.46
N ASN A 6 50.41 -17.01 26.42
CA ASN A 6 51.22 -15.79 26.53
C ASN A 6 50.56 -14.59 25.81
N MET A 7 49.22 -14.54 25.75
CA MET A 7 48.53 -13.38 25.16
C MET A 7 48.59 -12.19 26.11
N ASP A 8 49.46 -11.23 25.80
CA ASP A 8 49.50 -9.95 26.49
C ASP A 8 48.39 -9.03 25.96
N VAL A 9 47.20 -9.21 26.53
CA VAL A 9 46.02 -8.36 26.23
C VAL A 9 46.29 -6.91 26.64
N GLY A 10 47.07 -6.69 27.69
CA GLY A 10 47.42 -5.35 28.18
C GLY A 10 48.33 -4.60 27.20
N GLY A 11 49.41 -5.25 26.76
CA GLY A 11 50.32 -4.73 25.74
C GLY A 11 49.62 -4.48 24.41
N GLY A 12 48.75 -5.40 23.98
CA GLY A 12 47.96 -5.22 22.74
C GLY A 12 47.04 -4.00 22.80
N LEU A 13 46.39 -3.74 23.95
CA LEU A 13 45.57 -2.54 24.14
C LEU A 13 46.41 -1.26 24.22
N SER A 14 47.60 -1.31 24.84
CA SER A 14 48.49 -0.15 24.89
C SER A 14 49.04 0.22 23.52
N ASP A 15 49.41 -0.77 22.71
CA ASP A 15 49.90 -0.57 21.34
C ASP A 15 48.79 -0.02 20.44
N PHE A 16 47.57 -0.56 20.56
CA PHE A 16 46.40 -0.05 19.86
C PHE A 16 46.11 1.42 20.23
N TRP A 17 46.19 1.74 21.52
CA TRP A 17 45.93 3.09 21.99
C TRP A 17 47.03 4.09 21.61
N ALA A 18 48.29 3.65 21.60
CA ALA A 18 49.42 4.41 21.08
C ALA A 18 49.23 4.70 19.57
N TYR A 19 48.81 3.71 18.80
CA TYR A 19 48.50 3.84 17.37
C TYR A 19 47.37 4.85 17.11
N ILE A 20 46.31 4.84 17.93
CA ILE A 20 45.19 5.79 17.81
C ILE A 20 45.64 7.23 18.05
N ARG A 21 46.48 7.45 19.06
CA ARG A 21 46.90 8.80 19.45
C ARG A 21 47.93 9.41 18.50
N GLU A 22 48.65 8.59 17.75
CA GLU A 22 49.71 9.05 16.86
C GLU A 22 49.19 10.06 15.79
N PRO A 23 49.83 11.22 15.62
CA PRO A 23 49.44 12.22 14.65
C PRO A 23 49.83 11.81 13.23
N ARG A 24 48.96 11.04 12.58
CA ARG A 24 49.10 10.62 11.18
C ARG A 24 48.20 11.44 10.25
N PRO A 25 48.65 11.70 9.00
CA PRO A 25 47.81 12.37 8.02
C PRO A 25 46.55 11.54 7.71
N HIS A 26 45.42 12.22 7.48
CA HIS A 26 44.12 11.61 7.13
C HIS A 26 43.49 10.67 8.18
N ARG A 27 44.03 10.56 9.41
CA ARG A 27 43.47 9.67 10.44
C ARG A 27 41.96 9.86 10.64
N TRP A 28 41.50 11.10 10.78
CA TRP A 28 40.09 11.41 10.97
C TRP A 28 39.23 11.06 9.75
N ALA A 29 39.78 11.15 8.53
CA ALA A 29 39.07 10.77 7.32
C ALA A 29 38.87 9.24 7.26
N VAL A 30 39.90 8.46 7.57
CA VAL A 30 39.81 6.99 7.63
C VAL A 30 38.82 6.55 8.71
N TRP A 31 38.88 7.16 9.90
CA TRP A 31 37.91 6.91 10.98
C TRP A 31 36.48 7.29 10.58
N GLY A 32 36.31 8.44 9.94
CA GLY A 32 35.02 8.90 9.45
C GLY A 32 34.42 7.93 8.43
N VAL A 33 35.22 7.44 7.48
CA VAL A 33 34.78 6.45 6.49
C VAL A 33 34.42 5.12 7.14
N ALA A 34 35.24 4.63 8.07
CA ALA A 34 34.96 3.38 8.78
C ALA A 34 33.63 3.45 9.54
N LEU A 35 33.43 4.52 10.33
CA LEU A 35 32.18 4.73 11.08
C LEU A 35 30.98 4.95 10.17
N ALA A 36 31.14 5.70 9.07
CA ALA A 36 30.08 5.96 8.11
C ALA A 36 29.64 4.68 7.37
N LEU A 37 30.58 3.84 6.95
CA LEU A 37 30.27 2.56 6.32
C LEU A 37 29.55 1.62 7.30
N THR A 38 30.02 1.53 8.54
CA THR A 38 29.33 0.73 9.58
C THR A 38 27.92 1.27 9.83
N TRP A 39 27.75 2.57 10.00
CA TRP A 39 26.45 3.21 10.18
C TRP A 39 25.49 2.94 9.01
N LEU A 40 25.99 3.03 7.78
CA LEU A 40 25.21 2.76 6.57
C LEU A 40 24.74 1.30 6.49
N VAL A 41 25.57 0.34 6.90
CA VAL A 41 25.16 -1.07 6.95
C VAL A 41 24.05 -1.27 7.98
N PHE A 42 24.21 -0.78 9.21
CA PHE A 42 23.18 -0.94 10.26
C PHE A 42 21.90 -0.17 9.91
N THR A 43 21.96 1.06 9.43
CA THR A 43 20.73 1.82 9.14
C THR A 43 20.07 1.47 7.81
N GLY A 44 20.87 1.16 6.79
CA GLY A 44 20.41 0.97 5.43
C GLY A 44 20.07 -0.48 5.09
N VAL A 45 20.80 -1.45 5.65
CA VAL A 45 20.71 -2.86 5.27
C VAL A 45 19.89 -3.66 6.30
N GLU A 46 19.95 -3.32 7.59
CA GLU A 46 19.20 -4.01 8.66
C GLU A 46 17.70 -4.10 8.39
N LYS A 47 17.09 -3.02 7.88
CA LYS A 47 15.65 -2.98 7.54
C LYS A 47 15.25 -4.05 6.50
N TYR A 48 16.19 -4.55 5.72
CA TYR A 48 15.94 -5.56 4.68
C TYR A 48 16.40 -6.97 5.09
N LEU A 49 17.19 -7.11 6.17
CA LEU A 49 17.67 -8.43 6.63
C LEU A 49 16.63 -9.19 7.45
N ILE A 50 15.80 -8.46 8.21
CA ILE A 50 14.75 -9.07 9.03
C ILE A 50 13.45 -8.95 8.25
N PRO A 51 12.97 -10.04 7.60
CA PRO A 51 11.66 -9.99 6.96
C PRO A 51 10.64 -9.66 8.05
N TYR A 52 9.88 -8.58 7.83
CA TYR A 52 8.77 -8.23 8.68
C TYR A 52 7.80 -9.43 8.74
N GLU A 53 7.64 -10.04 9.91
CA GLU A 53 6.58 -11.01 10.12
C GLU A 53 5.26 -10.27 9.98
N ALA A 54 4.60 -10.44 8.83
CA ALA A 54 3.27 -9.89 8.63
C ALA A 54 2.36 -10.37 9.77
N PRO A 55 1.49 -9.50 10.31
CA PRO A 55 0.52 -9.92 11.32
C PRO A 55 -0.27 -11.10 10.76
N LYS A 56 -0.32 -12.21 11.51
CA LYS A 56 -1.05 -13.40 11.10
C LYS A 56 -2.51 -13.01 10.83
N GLU A 57 -3.02 -13.43 9.67
CA GLU A 57 -4.41 -13.18 9.29
C GLU A 57 -5.33 -13.74 10.39
N GLN A 58 -6.12 -12.86 11.00
CA GLN A 58 -7.10 -13.27 12.00
C GLN A 58 -8.38 -13.68 11.25
N ILE A 59 -8.79 -14.94 11.40
CA ILE A 59 -10.07 -15.40 10.87
C ILE A 59 -11.16 -14.90 11.80
N ILE A 60 -11.72 -13.72 11.49
CA ILE A 60 -12.88 -13.16 12.19
C ILE A 60 -14.12 -13.81 11.59
N TYR A 61 -14.77 -14.71 12.35
CA TYR A 61 -16.06 -15.26 11.97
C TYR A 61 -17.15 -14.23 12.29
N PHE A 62 -17.81 -13.71 11.28
CA PHE A 62 -19.00 -12.90 11.42
C PHE A 62 -20.20 -13.65 10.83
N GLU A 63 -21.29 -13.72 11.58
CA GLU A 63 -22.54 -14.31 11.13
C GLU A 63 -23.32 -13.23 10.38
N ASN A 64 -23.37 -13.32 9.05
CA ASN A 64 -24.07 -12.35 8.20
C ASN A 64 -25.46 -12.84 7.73
N TRP A 65 -25.92 -13.97 8.25
CA TRP A 65 -27.18 -14.59 7.86
C TRP A 65 -28.05 -14.85 9.10
N THR A 66 -29.33 -14.56 9.00
CA THR A 66 -30.30 -14.88 10.05
C THR A 66 -31.04 -16.17 9.69
N ALA A 67 -31.25 -17.05 10.65
CA ALA A 67 -31.95 -18.32 10.43
C ALA A 67 -33.39 -18.11 9.93
N ASP A 68 -34.02 -16.98 10.28
CA ASP A 68 -35.41 -16.65 9.95
C ASP A 68 -35.57 -15.86 8.64
N ARG A 69 -34.52 -15.73 7.81
CA ARG A 69 -34.58 -14.96 6.56
C ARG A 69 -35.53 -15.63 5.57
N SER A 70 -36.48 -14.88 5.02
CA SER A 70 -37.42 -15.42 4.04
C SER A 70 -36.71 -15.72 2.71
N ALA A 71 -37.23 -16.71 1.96
CA ALA A 71 -36.72 -17.02 0.62
C ALA A 71 -36.85 -15.83 -0.36
N GLN A 72 -37.80 -14.93 -0.13
CA GLN A 72 -37.97 -13.73 -0.94
C GLN A 72 -36.86 -12.71 -0.66
N ASP A 73 -36.50 -12.51 0.60
CA ASP A 73 -35.40 -11.61 0.99
C ASP A 73 -34.06 -12.13 0.47
N ILE A 74 -33.84 -13.45 0.52
CA ILE A 74 -32.65 -14.09 -0.07
C ILE A 74 -32.59 -13.81 -1.57
N ARG A 75 -33.71 -13.97 -2.29
CA ARG A 75 -33.76 -13.74 -3.73
C ARG A 75 -33.51 -12.27 -4.08
N ALA A 76 -34.12 -11.34 -3.33
CA ALA A 76 -33.91 -9.91 -3.51
C ALA A 76 -32.44 -9.53 -3.31
N ASP A 77 -31.80 -10.07 -2.28
CA ASP A 77 -30.37 -9.88 -1.98
C ASP A 77 -29.47 -10.41 -3.10
N TRP A 78 -29.77 -11.60 -3.63
CA TRP A 78 -29.02 -12.19 -4.75
C TRP A 78 -29.11 -11.33 -6.00
N VAL A 79 -30.31 -10.82 -6.31
CA VAL A 79 -30.52 -9.91 -7.44
C VAL A 79 -29.79 -8.60 -7.22
N ALA A 80 -29.82 -8.02 -6.01
CA ALA A 80 -29.10 -6.81 -5.68
C ALA A 80 -27.59 -6.97 -5.87
N ARG A 81 -27.01 -8.06 -5.34
CA ARG A 81 -25.58 -8.38 -5.51
C ARG A 81 -25.20 -8.65 -6.97
N ALA A 82 -26.06 -9.32 -7.74
CA ALA A 82 -25.83 -9.55 -9.17
C ALA A 82 -25.82 -8.24 -9.96
N ARG A 83 -26.70 -7.29 -9.61
CA ARG A 83 -26.72 -5.94 -10.20
C ARG A 83 -25.47 -5.14 -9.81
N GLU A 84 -25.08 -5.15 -8.54
CA GLU A 84 -23.88 -4.45 -8.08
C GLU A 84 -22.61 -4.99 -8.76
N THR A 85 -22.47 -6.31 -8.84
CA THR A 85 -21.34 -6.97 -9.51
C THR A 85 -21.30 -6.61 -11.01
N THR A 86 -22.47 -6.65 -11.67
CA THR A 86 -22.57 -6.27 -13.09
C THR A 86 -22.21 -4.82 -13.32
N LEU A 87 -22.63 -3.92 -12.43
CA LEU A 87 -22.28 -2.50 -12.48
C LEU A 87 -20.78 -2.27 -12.30
N HIS A 88 -20.15 -2.93 -11.32
CA HIS A 88 -18.71 -2.84 -11.11
C HIS A 88 -17.93 -3.35 -12.34
N ASN A 89 -18.35 -4.50 -12.89
CA ASN A 89 -17.73 -5.06 -14.09
C ASN A 89 -17.91 -4.12 -15.30
N ALA A 90 -19.06 -3.48 -15.46
CA ALA A 90 -19.29 -2.50 -16.52
C ALA A 90 -18.36 -1.27 -16.39
N GLN A 91 -18.18 -0.75 -15.18
CA GLN A 91 -17.25 0.34 -14.91
C GLN A 91 -15.81 -0.05 -15.23
N LYS A 92 -15.38 -1.24 -14.79
CA LYS A 92 -14.04 -1.77 -15.09
C LYS A 92 -13.81 -1.94 -16.58
N ARG A 93 -14.78 -2.49 -17.32
CA ARG A 93 -14.71 -2.59 -18.78
C ARG A 93 -14.59 -1.22 -19.43
N ALA A 94 -15.34 -0.22 -18.97
CA ALA A 94 -15.22 1.14 -19.47
C ALA A 94 -13.83 1.76 -19.20
N GLU A 95 -13.18 1.41 -18.09
CA GLU A 95 -11.78 1.79 -17.83
C GLU A 95 -10.82 1.13 -18.82
N TYR A 96 -10.95 -0.18 -19.03
CA TYR A 96 -10.10 -0.93 -19.98
C TYR A 96 -10.30 -0.48 -21.42
N GLN A 97 -11.54 -0.21 -21.83
CA GLN A 97 -11.86 0.32 -23.16
C GLN A 97 -11.13 1.64 -23.40
N ARG A 98 -11.21 2.58 -22.46
CA ARG A 98 -10.49 3.87 -22.56
C ARG A 98 -8.97 3.69 -22.62
N PHE A 99 -8.44 2.70 -21.92
CA PHE A 99 -7.02 2.37 -21.97
C PHE A 99 -6.63 1.79 -23.34
N ALA A 100 -7.42 0.88 -23.88
CA ALA A 100 -7.23 0.33 -25.23
C ALA A 100 -7.30 1.43 -26.31
N ASP A 101 -8.28 2.34 -26.22
CA ASP A 101 -8.41 3.51 -27.10
C ASP A 101 -7.14 4.38 -27.07
N SER A 102 -6.53 4.57 -25.89
CA SER A 102 -5.29 5.34 -25.75
C SER A 102 -4.07 4.68 -26.41
N LEU A 103 -4.12 3.37 -26.60
CA LEU A 103 -3.09 2.57 -27.27
C LEU A 103 -3.41 2.29 -28.75
N GLY A 104 -4.58 2.70 -29.24
CA GLY A 104 -5.06 2.37 -30.58
C GLY A 104 -5.40 0.88 -30.76
N ILE A 105 -5.75 0.19 -29.67
CA ILE A 105 -6.14 -1.23 -29.69
C ILE A 105 -7.67 -1.31 -29.73
N GLU A 106 -8.22 -2.13 -30.62
CA GLU A 106 -9.64 -2.40 -30.67
C GLU A 106 -10.08 -3.25 -29.47
N TYR A 107 -11.13 -2.81 -28.77
CA TYR A 107 -11.67 -3.49 -27.59
C TYR A 107 -13.10 -3.94 -27.86
N ASP A 108 -13.30 -5.26 -27.95
CA ASP A 108 -14.62 -5.86 -28.14
C ASP A 108 -15.37 -5.94 -26.80
N SER A 109 -16.46 -5.16 -26.69
CA SER A 109 -17.34 -5.14 -25.52
C SER A 109 -18.80 -5.46 -25.84
N GLU A 110 -19.15 -5.83 -27.08
CA GLU A 110 -20.54 -5.83 -27.54
C GLU A 110 -21.44 -6.78 -26.73
N GLU A 111 -21.00 -8.03 -26.56
CA GLU A 111 -21.77 -9.02 -25.79
C GLU A 111 -21.87 -8.65 -24.32
N ALA A 112 -20.76 -8.17 -23.75
CA ALA A 112 -20.70 -7.75 -22.36
C ALA A 112 -21.62 -6.56 -22.08
N ASP A 113 -21.73 -5.64 -23.04
CA ASP A 113 -22.61 -4.48 -22.97
C ASP A 113 -24.08 -4.87 -23.10
N ARG A 114 -24.40 -5.84 -23.96
CA ARG A 114 -25.75 -6.39 -24.08
C ARG A 114 -26.22 -6.98 -22.74
N VAL A 115 -25.41 -7.86 -22.14
CA VAL A 115 -25.73 -8.48 -20.84
C VAL A 115 -25.85 -7.43 -19.73
N THR A 116 -25.01 -6.39 -19.77
CA THR A 116 -25.08 -5.29 -18.80
C THR A 116 -26.40 -4.53 -18.92
N ARG A 117 -26.85 -4.21 -20.13
CA ARG A 117 -28.15 -3.55 -20.38
C ARG A 117 -29.33 -4.41 -19.94
N GLU A 118 -29.29 -5.72 -20.22
CA GLU A 118 -30.32 -6.66 -19.79
C GLU A 118 -30.42 -6.76 -18.26
N THR A 119 -29.28 -6.70 -17.56
CA THR A 119 -29.23 -6.87 -16.10
C THR A 119 -29.55 -5.59 -15.32
N LEU A 120 -29.03 -4.44 -15.79
CA LEU A 120 -29.13 -3.16 -15.08
C LEU A 120 -30.23 -2.25 -15.62
N GLY A 121 -30.66 -2.46 -16.87
CA GLY A 121 -31.44 -1.51 -17.65
C GLY A 121 -30.55 -0.51 -18.41
N GLU A 122 -31.11 0.07 -19.46
CA GLU A 122 -30.43 1.01 -20.37
C GLU A 122 -29.79 2.20 -19.65
N GLU A 123 -30.53 2.84 -18.73
CA GLU A 123 -30.07 4.04 -18.04
C GLU A 123 -28.88 3.77 -17.11
N ALA A 124 -28.95 2.69 -16.33
CA ALA A 124 -27.88 2.31 -15.40
C ALA A 124 -26.64 1.79 -16.13
N ALA A 125 -26.82 1.06 -17.24
CA ALA A 125 -25.72 0.63 -18.10
C ALA A 125 -25.01 1.84 -18.75
N ALA A 126 -25.78 2.83 -19.24
CA ALA A 126 -25.22 4.06 -19.79
C ALA A 126 -24.48 4.88 -18.71
N ALA A 127 -25.03 4.96 -17.50
CA ALA A 127 -24.39 5.64 -16.38
C ALA A 127 -23.06 4.97 -15.97
N ALA A 128 -22.98 3.63 -15.97
CA ALA A 128 -21.75 2.90 -15.65
C ALA A 128 -20.61 3.17 -16.64
N LYS A 129 -20.94 3.49 -17.90
CA LYS A 129 -19.95 3.86 -18.94
C LYS A 129 -19.49 5.31 -18.86
N LYS A 130 -20.25 6.19 -18.22
CA LYS A 130 -19.84 7.58 -18.05
C LYS A 130 -18.57 7.65 -17.21
N LYS A 131 -17.68 8.57 -17.55
CA LYS A 131 -16.47 8.81 -16.77
C LYS A 131 -16.93 9.35 -15.41
N PRO A 132 -16.56 8.73 -14.27
CA PRO A 132 -16.80 9.35 -12.99
C PRO A 132 -16.08 10.70 -13.02
N GLU A 133 -16.78 11.78 -12.66
CA GLU A 133 -16.17 13.09 -12.56
C GLU A 133 -14.94 12.97 -11.65
N PRO A 134 -13.80 13.57 -12.04
CA PRO A 134 -12.61 13.50 -11.20
C PRO A 134 -13.01 13.99 -9.81
N VAL A 135 -12.91 13.11 -8.80
CA VAL A 135 -13.08 13.50 -7.41
C VAL A 135 -12.10 14.64 -7.20
N GLN A 136 -12.62 15.85 -6.99
CA GLN A 136 -11.80 17.02 -6.73
C GLN A 136 -11.21 16.88 -5.32
N ILE A 137 -10.21 16.02 -5.17
CA ILE A 137 -9.51 15.76 -3.90
C ILE A 137 -8.73 17.03 -3.47
N ARG A 138 -8.54 17.99 -4.37
CA ARG A 138 -7.83 19.23 -4.10
C ARG A 138 -8.80 20.35 -3.74
N SER A 139 -9.39 20.29 -2.55
CA SER A 139 -9.90 21.51 -1.92
C SER A 139 -8.70 22.44 -1.73
N THR A 140 -8.67 23.58 -2.44
CA THR A 140 -7.61 24.57 -2.20
C THR A 140 -7.71 25.12 -0.77
N LEU A 141 -6.62 25.66 -0.21
CA LEU A 141 -6.64 26.27 1.13
C LEU A 141 -7.74 27.35 1.26
N ALA A 142 -7.99 28.10 0.18
CA ALA A 142 -9.05 29.09 0.08
C ALA A 142 -10.46 28.46 0.23
N GLU A 143 -10.68 27.31 -0.38
CA GLU A 143 -11.95 26.60 -0.36
C GLU A 143 -12.22 25.86 0.97
N ARG A 144 -11.15 25.58 1.74
CA ARG A 144 -11.25 25.08 3.11
C ARG A 144 -11.52 26.22 4.10
N ALA A 145 -10.92 27.39 3.89
CA ALA A 145 -11.19 28.59 4.68
C ALA A 145 -12.64 29.09 4.50
N ALA A 146 -13.19 29.01 3.28
CA ALA A 146 -14.57 29.42 2.98
C ALA A 146 -15.64 28.50 3.62
N ARG A 147 -15.32 27.25 3.93
CA ARG A 147 -16.27 26.26 4.47
C ARG A 147 -16.58 26.42 5.97
N GLY A 148 -15.85 27.31 6.66
CA GLY A 148 -16.02 27.54 8.09
C GLY A 148 -15.58 26.35 8.95
N ALA A 149 -15.34 26.60 10.24
CA ALA A 149 -15.05 25.54 11.19
C ALA A 149 -16.29 24.64 11.36
N ARG A 150 -16.11 23.32 11.28
CA ARG A 150 -17.21 22.38 11.57
C ARG A 150 -17.63 22.58 13.04
N PRO A 151 -18.93 22.73 13.34
CA PRO A 151 -19.39 22.86 14.71
C PRO A 151 -19.02 21.59 15.48
N LYS A 152 -18.39 21.78 16.65
CA LYS A 152 -18.04 20.70 17.57
C LYS A 152 -19.35 20.06 18.02
N ALA A 153 -19.55 18.78 17.70
CA ALA A 153 -20.65 18.01 18.26
C ALA A 153 -20.53 18.06 19.78
N ALA A 154 -21.59 18.49 20.45
CA ALA A 154 -21.69 18.42 21.90
C ALA A 154 -21.91 16.95 22.28
N ASP A 155 -21.09 16.48 23.23
CA ASP A 155 -21.20 15.15 23.85
C ASP A 155 -22.54 14.97 24.59
#